data_AF-A0A9P5WIS1-F1
#
_entry.id   AF-A0A9P5WIS1-F1
#
_cell.length_a   1.000
_cell.length_b   1.000
_cell.length_c   1.000
_cell.angle_alpha   90.00
_cell.angle_beta   90.00
_cell.angle_gamma   90.00
#
_symmetry.space_group_name_H-M   'P 1'
#
loop_
_entity.id
_entity.type
_entity.pdbx_description
1 polymer ?
#
loop_
_entity_poly.entity_id
_entity_poly.type
_entity_poly.pdbx_seq_one_letter_code
_entity_poly.pdbx_strand_id
1 'polypeptide(L)'
;MSGTGDKNNKDKGKNVARPNQDNAAAARFEQELMNASPDVQEKLRALLQQMALGGGAGGNASSSGKEPKSMEEHKFWKTQPVVKHDEVVEEDGPIEADTPHDQIRATPYPLPKEFEWSLVNVEDDKEIKELYELLTLNYVEDDDAMFRFDYSADFLKWALLPPGWKKSWHIGVRVASNKKLVAFISGIPQDVRVHSTVKRMVEINFLCIHKKLRSKRLAPVLIKEVTRRTHLEGIFQAVYTAGVVLPKPMATCRYFHRSLNPKKLVETGFSHLGRNMTMARMIKHYKLSAETSTPGLRAMEEKDVNGVAKLLNKYLSNCELAPHFEEADVRHWLISRPGVVWGYVVENPESKEITDFFSFYALPSTVINNAKHSTLNAAYSYYYAVQTPDEELSKITDKTERQTARDSAIKERLTGLMQDALILARDNSFDVFNALNLMDNALFTEDLKFGPGDGYLHFYLYNWRCKDVEGNKVGLVML
;
A
#
# COMPACT_ATOMS: atom_id res chain seq x y z
N MET A 1 3.77 -28.19 76.23
CA MET A 1 2.49 -28.43 75.54
C MET A 1 2.78 -28.24 74.05
N SER A 2 3.02 -29.33 73.31
CA SER A 2 2.19 -29.78 72.15
C SER A 2 1.97 -28.67 71.11
N GLY A 3 2.53 -28.66 69.90
CA GLY A 3 2.74 -29.74 68.94
C GLY A 3 1.57 -29.76 67.94
N THR A 4 1.84 -29.45 66.66
CA THR A 4 1.33 -30.03 65.38
C THR A 4 1.34 -29.01 64.23
N GLY A 5 1.76 -29.45 63.04
CA GLY A 5 1.62 -28.74 61.76
C GLY A 5 0.41 -29.22 60.95
N ASP A 6 0.11 -28.58 59.80
CA ASP A 6 0.20 -29.13 58.43
C ASP A 6 -0.40 -28.17 57.36
N LYS A 7 0.26 -28.13 56.20
CA LYS A 7 -0.15 -27.96 54.77
C LYS A 7 -1.23 -26.97 54.23
N ASN A 8 -0.77 -26.28 53.18
CA ASN A 8 -1.36 -26.00 51.84
C ASN A 8 -2.80 -25.49 51.68
N ASN A 9 -2.96 -24.36 50.96
CA ASN A 9 -3.65 -24.41 49.65
C ASN A 9 -3.25 -23.25 48.71
N LYS A 10 -2.97 -23.60 47.45
CA LYS A 10 -2.81 -22.68 46.32
C LYS A 10 -4.20 -22.36 45.78
N ASP A 11 -4.52 -21.08 45.56
CA ASP A 11 -5.68 -20.72 44.74
C ASP A 11 -5.23 -20.12 43.40
N LYS A 12 -5.71 -20.73 42.32
CA LYS A 12 -5.42 -20.39 40.93
C LYS A 12 -6.52 -19.44 40.45
N GLY A 13 -6.19 -18.16 40.27
CA GLY A 13 -7.03 -17.23 39.52
C GLY A 13 -7.16 -17.67 38.06
N LYS A 14 -8.36 -18.10 37.65
CA LYS A 14 -8.70 -18.41 36.27
C LYS A 14 -8.72 -17.12 35.44
N ASN A 15 -7.79 -17.00 34.49
CA ASN A 15 -7.88 -16.04 33.40
C ASN A 15 -9.04 -16.44 32.48
N VAL A 16 -10.08 -15.60 32.41
CA VAL A 16 -11.18 -15.74 31.45
C VAL A 16 -10.64 -15.28 30.09
N ALA A 17 -10.36 -16.24 29.22
CA ALA A 17 -10.07 -16.00 27.81
C ALA A 17 -11.28 -15.31 27.17
N ARG A 18 -11.06 -14.15 26.52
CA ARG A 18 -12.07 -13.54 25.64
C ARG A 18 -12.31 -14.50 24.46
N PRO A 19 -13.56 -14.81 24.08
CA PRO A 19 -13.82 -15.65 22.93
C PRO A 19 -13.35 -14.95 21.66
N ASN A 20 -12.79 -15.73 20.75
CA ASN A 20 -12.30 -15.33 19.44
C ASN A 20 -13.41 -14.61 18.63
N GLN A 21 -13.41 -13.27 18.61
CA GLN A 21 -14.45 -12.46 17.93
C GLN A 21 -14.45 -12.66 16.40
N ASP A 22 -13.34 -13.10 15.82
CA ASP A 22 -13.18 -13.26 14.37
C ASP A 22 -13.90 -14.48 13.80
N ASN A 23 -13.95 -15.60 14.55
CA ASN A 23 -14.80 -16.75 14.20
C ASN A 23 -16.29 -16.44 14.40
N ALA A 24 -16.63 -15.56 15.35
CA ALA A 24 -18.00 -15.15 15.59
C ALA A 24 -18.52 -14.19 14.50
N ALA A 25 -17.67 -13.34 13.91
CA ALA A 25 -18.03 -12.47 12.79
C ALA A 25 -18.22 -13.25 11.48
N ALA A 26 -17.35 -14.24 11.20
CA ALA A 26 -17.53 -15.15 10.06
C ALA A 26 -18.75 -16.07 10.22
N ALA A 27 -19.02 -16.58 11.42
CA ALA A 27 -20.23 -17.34 11.73
C ALA A 27 -21.49 -16.46 11.69
N ARG A 28 -21.42 -15.19 12.12
CA ARG A 28 -22.50 -14.20 11.95
C ARG A 28 -22.72 -13.85 10.48
N PHE A 29 -21.67 -13.76 9.67
CA PHE A 29 -21.78 -13.62 8.21
C PHE A 29 -22.55 -14.80 7.62
N GLU A 30 -22.25 -16.04 8.04
CA GLU A 30 -23.03 -17.20 7.62
C GLU A 30 -24.47 -17.10 8.09
N GLN A 31 -24.72 -16.75 9.34
CA GLN A 31 -26.07 -16.62 9.88
C GLN A 31 -26.88 -15.51 9.17
N GLU A 32 -26.27 -14.38 8.83
CA GLU A 32 -26.92 -13.25 8.14
C GLU A 32 -27.10 -13.50 6.63
N LEU A 33 -26.16 -14.20 5.97
CA LEU A 33 -26.33 -14.62 4.58
C LEU A 33 -27.34 -15.79 4.48
N MET A 34 -27.40 -16.64 5.51
CA MET A 34 -28.38 -17.74 5.66
C MET A 34 -29.75 -17.27 6.15
N ASN A 35 -29.85 -16.05 6.70
CA ASN A 35 -31.11 -15.42 7.05
C ASN A 35 -31.79 -14.75 5.83
N ALA A 36 -31.13 -14.70 4.67
CA ALA A 36 -31.81 -14.44 3.42
C ALA A 36 -32.75 -15.62 3.11
N SER A 37 -33.95 -15.33 2.59
CA SER A 37 -34.95 -16.37 2.31
C SER A 37 -34.33 -17.54 1.51
N PRO A 38 -34.70 -18.80 1.78
CA PRO A 38 -34.10 -19.98 1.14
C PRO A 38 -34.05 -19.89 -0.40
N ASP A 39 -35.09 -19.28 -0.99
CA ASP A 39 -35.22 -19.03 -2.43
C ASP A 39 -34.15 -18.06 -2.99
N VAL A 40 -33.68 -17.10 -2.19
CA VAL A 40 -32.60 -16.17 -2.56
C VAL A 40 -31.23 -16.86 -2.50
N GLN A 41 -31.02 -17.77 -1.55
CA GLN A 41 -29.79 -18.57 -1.47
C GLN A 41 -29.67 -19.54 -2.64
N GLU A 42 -30.78 -20.17 -3.02
CA GLU A 42 -30.84 -21.11 -4.13
C GLU A 42 -30.66 -20.40 -5.48
N LYS A 43 -31.32 -19.25 -5.68
CA LYS A 43 -31.12 -18.40 -6.87
C LYS A 43 -29.70 -17.83 -6.95
N LEU A 44 -29.10 -17.42 -5.84
CA LEU A 44 -27.71 -16.94 -5.81
C LEU A 44 -26.73 -18.08 -6.11
N ARG A 45 -26.94 -19.29 -5.57
CA ARG A 45 -26.12 -20.47 -5.89
C ARG A 45 -26.26 -20.88 -7.36
N ALA A 46 -27.49 -20.91 -7.90
CA ALA A 46 -27.76 -21.23 -9.29
C ALA A 46 -27.13 -20.20 -10.24
N LEU A 47 -27.24 -18.90 -9.92
CA LEU A 47 -26.61 -17.82 -10.68
C LEU A 47 -25.08 -17.91 -10.63
N LEU A 48 -24.50 -18.18 -9.45
CA LEU A 48 -23.05 -18.37 -9.30
C LEU A 48 -22.55 -19.61 -10.07
N GLN A 49 -23.35 -20.68 -10.17
CA GLN A 49 -23.05 -21.84 -11.01
C GLN A 49 -23.17 -21.51 -12.50
N GLN A 50 -24.20 -20.77 -12.92
CA GLN A 50 -24.39 -20.37 -14.32
C GLN A 50 -23.28 -19.43 -14.80
N MET A 51 -22.79 -18.54 -13.93
CA MET A 51 -21.62 -17.70 -14.18
C MET A 51 -20.29 -18.48 -14.20
N ALA A 52 -20.24 -19.68 -13.61
CA ALA A 52 -19.06 -20.56 -13.64
C ALA A 52 -19.04 -21.49 -14.87
N LEU A 53 -20.22 -21.86 -15.40
CA LEU A 53 -20.39 -22.89 -16.43
C LEU A 53 -20.20 -22.39 -17.88
N GLY A 54 -20.09 -21.07 -18.12
CA GLY A 54 -19.70 -20.49 -19.43
C GLY A 54 -18.18 -20.48 -19.67
N GLY A 55 -17.50 -21.57 -19.31
CA GLY A 55 -16.14 -21.61 -18.77
C GLY A 55 -14.94 -21.21 -19.63
N GLY A 56 -13.88 -20.86 -18.90
CA GLY A 56 -12.47 -20.76 -19.29
C GLY A 56 -11.69 -20.32 -18.03
N ALA A 57 -10.90 -21.24 -17.47
CA ALA A 57 -10.37 -21.26 -16.10
C ALA A 57 -9.60 -19.98 -15.69
N GLY A 58 -10.09 -19.31 -14.65
CA GLY A 58 -9.40 -18.22 -13.96
C GLY A 58 -8.79 -18.75 -12.66
N GLY A 59 -7.50 -19.10 -12.70
CA GLY A 59 -6.74 -19.61 -11.58
C GLY A 59 -6.59 -18.62 -10.42
N ASN A 60 -6.41 -19.18 -9.22
CA ASN A 60 -6.02 -18.48 -8.00
C ASN A 60 -4.87 -17.50 -8.27
N ALA A 61 -5.02 -16.26 -7.79
CA ALA A 61 -3.91 -15.34 -7.62
C ALA A 61 -3.07 -15.84 -6.44
N SER A 62 -2.02 -16.59 -6.75
CA SER A 62 -0.92 -16.95 -5.84
C SER A 62 0.32 -16.21 -6.32
N SER A 63 1.01 -15.50 -5.43
CA SER A 63 2.09 -14.56 -5.73
C SER A 63 3.47 -15.22 -5.61
N SER A 64 3.79 -16.20 -6.44
CA SER A 64 5.20 -16.52 -6.74
C SER A 64 5.33 -17.51 -7.89
N GLY A 65 6.18 -17.17 -8.87
CA GLY A 65 6.78 -18.15 -9.79
C GLY A 65 5.94 -18.69 -10.96
N LYS A 66 4.77 -18.13 -11.28
CA LYS A 66 4.09 -18.46 -12.55
C LYS A 66 4.54 -17.50 -13.66
N GLU A 67 4.92 -18.05 -14.80
CA GLU A 67 5.21 -17.28 -16.01
C GLU A 67 4.08 -16.26 -16.30
N PRO A 68 4.40 -15.05 -16.79
CA PRO A 68 3.39 -14.08 -17.16
C PRO A 68 2.43 -14.72 -18.16
N LYS A 69 1.12 -14.62 -17.89
CA LYS A 69 0.12 -15.10 -18.85
C LYS A 69 0.26 -14.30 -20.14
N SER A 70 0.16 -14.98 -21.28
CA SER A 70 0.19 -14.31 -22.58
C SER A 70 -0.96 -13.29 -22.70
N MET A 71 -0.79 -12.25 -23.54
CA MET A 71 -1.85 -11.25 -23.79
C MET A 71 -3.18 -11.89 -24.23
N GLU A 72 -3.11 -12.99 -24.98
CA GLU A 72 -4.27 -13.70 -25.50
C GLU A 72 -5.12 -14.34 -24.39
N GLU A 73 -4.49 -14.71 -23.28
CA GLU A 73 -5.17 -15.25 -22.09
C GLU A 73 -5.87 -14.16 -21.27
N HIS A 74 -5.43 -12.91 -21.38
CA HIS A 74 -6.02 -11.77 -20.68
C HIS A 74 -7.25 -11.20 -21.40
N LYS A 75 -8.39 -11.90 -21.32
CA LYS A 75 -9.66 -11.52 -21.97
C LYS A 75 -10.14 -10.09 -21.69
N PHE A 76 -9.87 -9.55 -20.50
CA PHE A 76 -10.22 -8.17 -20.13
C PHE A 76 -9.15 -7.17 -20.56
N TRP A 77 -7.92 -7.30 -20.08
CA TRP A 77 -6.84 -6.33 -20.30
C TRP A 77 -6.49 -6.12 -21.77
N LYS A 78 -6.67 -7.13 -22.63
CA LYS A 78 -6.48 -6.97 -24.08
C LYS A 78 -7.40 -5.94 -24.74
N THR A 79 -8.49 -5.55 -24.06
CA THR A 79 -9.47 -4.57 -24.55
C THR A 79 -9.33 -3.20 -23.90
N GLN A 80 -8.34 -3.04 -23.01
CA GLN A 80 -8.14 -1.80 -22.27
C GLN A 80 -7.01 -0.99 -22.91
N PRO A 81 -7.02 0.35 -22.74
CA PRO A 81 -5.94 1.21 -23.22
C PRO A 81 -4.72 1.08 -22.32
N VAL A 82 -3.98 -0.01 -22.46
CA VAL A 82 -2.73 -0.29 -21.74
C VAL A 82 -1.66 -0.75 -22.74
N VAL A 83 -0.39 -0.47 -22.43
CA VAL A 83 0.75 -0.92 -23.24
C VAL A 83 0.78 -2.44 -23.28
N LYS A 84 0.93 -3.02 -24.47
CA LYS A 84 0.98 -4.49 -24.64
C LYS A 84 2.39 -5.01 -24.37
N HIS A 85 2.52 -6.30 -24.03
CA HIS A 85 3.83 -6.89 -23.68
C HIS A 85 4.92 -6.70 -24.76
N ASP A 86 4.54 -6.82 -26.03
CA ASP A 86 5.47 -6.73 -27.17
C ASP A 86 5.56 -5.32 -27.78
N GLU A 87 4.89 -4.34 -27.18
CA GLU A 87 4.89 -2.95 -27.68
C GLU A 87 6.16 -2.22 -27.24
N VAL A 88 6.90 -1.69 -28.21
CA VAL A 88 8.02 -0.79 -27.98
C VAL A 88 7.50 0.64 -28.02
N VAL A 89 7.67 1.37 -26.92
CA VAL A 89 7.19 2.75 -26.79
C VAL A 89 8.36 3.72 -27.01
N GLU A 90 8.27 4.54 -28.07
CA GLU A 90 9.29 5.55 -28.39
C GLU A 90 8.98 6.92 -27.76
N GLU A 91 7.69 7.26 -27.67
CA GLU A 91 7.18 8.53 -27.16
C GLU A 91 6.13 8.34 -26.08
N ASP A 92 6.15 9.23 -25.10
CA ASP A 92 5.19 9.25 -24.01
C ASP A 92 3.88 9.93 -24.42
N GLY A 93 2.74 9.39 -23.99
CA GLY A 93 1.47 10.04 -24.24
C GLY A 93 0.24 9.17 -24.00
N PRO A 94 -0.96 9.72 -24.24
CA PRO A 94 -2.20 8.95 -24.13
C PRO A 94 -2.27 7.84 -25.17
N ILE A 95 -2.90 6.72 -24.82
CA ILE A 95 -3.10 5.59 -25.75
C ILE A 95 -4.32 5.84 -26.63
N GLU A 96 -5.40 6.31 -26.02
CA GLU A 96 -6.65 6.74 -26.62
C GLU A 96 -6.87 8.23 -26.31
N ALA A 97 -7.46 8.96 -27.27
CA ALA A 97 -7.83 10.34 -27.07
C ALA A 97 -8.94 10.48 -26.02
N ASP A 98 -8.94 11.60 -25.30
CA ASP A 98 -9.96 11.92 -24.32
C ASP A 98 -11.35 11.91 -24.97
N THR A 99 -12.27 11.14 -24.37
CA THR A 99 -13.63 11.00 -24.91
C THR A 99 -14.42 12.27 -24.59
N PRO A 100 -15.11 12.91 -25.56
CA PRO A 100 -15.98 14.04 -25.30
C PRO A 100 -17.04 13.73 -24.24
N HIS A 101 -17.31 14.68 -23.34
CA HIS A 101 -18.16 14.45 -22.17
C HIS A 101 -19.57 13.92 -22.52
N ASP A 102 -20.16 14.38 -23.63
CA ASP A 102 -21.45 13.94 -24.15
C ASP A 102 -21.45 12.50 -24.69
N GLN A 103 -20.28 11.95 -25.00
CA GLN A 103 -20.09 10.57 -25.44
C GLN A 103 -19.78 9.60 -24.29
N ILE A 104 -19.51 10.14 -23.09
CA ILE A 104 -19.26 9.33 -21.90
C ILE A 104 -20.59 8.81 -21.37
N ARG A 105 -20.64 7.50 -21.09
CA ARG A 105 -21.84 6.85 -20.56
C ARG A 105 -22.30 7.51 -19.25
N ALA A 106 -23.47 8.15 -19.29
CA ALA A 106 -24.04 8.83 -18.11
C ALA A 106 -24.50 7.85 -17.00
N THR A 107 -25.03 6.69 -17.39
CA THR A 107 -25.58 5.71 -16.44
C THR A 107 -24.53 4.68 -16.00
N PRO A 108 -24.61 4.14 -14.77
CA PRO A 108 -23.70 3.08 -14.32
C PRO A 108 -23.72 1.84 -15.22
N TYR A 109 -22.62 1.09 -15.22
CA TYR A 109 -22.61 -0.24 -15.85
C TYR A 109 -23.60 -1.18 -15.14
N PRO A 110 -24.28 -2.07 -15.89
CA PRO A 110 -25.27 -2.98 -15.30
C PRO A 110 -24.60 -3.98 -14.36
N LEU A 111 -25.23 -4.21 -13.21
CA LEU A 111 -24.93 -5.32 -12.30
C LEU A 111 -26.05 -6.36 -12.37
N PRO A 112 -25.78 -7.63 -11.99
CA PRO A 112 -26.85 -8.58 -11.71
C PRO A 112 -27.83 -8.01 -10.68
N LYS A 113 -29.12 -8.32 -10.80
CA LYS A 113 -30.21 -7.75 -9.98
C LYS A 113 -30.05 -7.99 -8.48
N GLU A 114 -29.24 -8.98 -8.09
CA GLU A 114 -28.89 -9.31 -6.71
C GLU A 114 -27.89 -8.32 -6.10
N PHE A 115 -27.30 -7.45 -6.92
CA PHE A 115 -26.31 -6.47 -6.51
C PHE A 115 -26.74 -5.05 -6.92
N GLU A 116 -26.24 -4.08 -6.18
CA GLU A 116 -26.42 -2.66 -6.47
C GLU A 116 -25.12 -1.90 -6.23
N TRP A 117 -24.94 -0.81 -6.99
CA TRP A 117 -23.86 0.12 -6.77
C TRP A 117 -24.10 0.93 -5.49
N SER A 118 -23.03 1.17 -4.74
CA SER A 118 -23.01 2.05 -3.60
C SER A 118 -21.83 3.01 -3.72
N LEU A 119 -21.97 4.23 -3.21
CA LEU A 119 -20.81 5.08 -2.96
C LEU A 119 -20.52 5.06 -1.48
N VAL A 120 -19.37 4.53 -1.09
CA VAL A 120 -19.01 4.36 0.32
C VAL A 120 -18.61 5.72 0.89
N ASN A 121 -19.32 6.15 1.92
CA ASN A 121 -18.98 7.39 2.63
C ASN A 121 -17.97 7.12 3.75
N VAL A 122 -16.69 7.36 3.51
CA VAL A 122 -15.63 7.10 4.52
C VAL A 122 -15.61 8.11 5.67
N GLU A 123 -16.36 9.21 5.55
CA GLU A 123 -16.60 10.13 6.65
C GLU A 123 -17.67 9.60 7.63
N ASP A 124 -18.49 8.63 7.21
CA ASP A 124 -19.47 7.96 8.06
C ASP A 124 -18.83 6.77 8.78
N ASP A 125 -18.90 6.76 10.11
CA ASP A 125 -18.22 5.76 10.95
C ASP A 125 -18.78 4.34 10.77
N LYS A 126 -20.03 4.19 10.32
CA LYS A 126 -20.61 2.88 10.03
C LYS A 126 -20.11 2.38 8.68
N GLU A 127 -20.15 3.21 7.65
CA GLU A 127 -19.71 2.81 6.31
C GLU A 127 -18.20 2.55 6.23
N ILE A 128 -17.37 3.33 6.92
CA ILE A 128 -15.93 3.04 6.99
C ILE A 128 -15.63 1.75 7.74
N LYS A 129 -16.41 1.42 8.77
CA LYS A 129 -16.29 0.15 9.48
C LYS A 129 -16.66 -1.03 8.57
N GLU A 130 -17.70 -0.89 7.75
CA GLU A 130 -18.06 -1.91 6.75
C GLU A 130 -16.94 -2.09 5.71
N LEU A 131 -16.30 -1.00 5.28
CA LEU A 131 -15.14 -1.05 4.38
C LEU A 131 -13.94 -1.74 5.04
N TYR A 132 -13.62 -1.36 6.27
CA TYR A 132 -12.59 -2.01 7.08
C TYR A 132 -12.83 -3.52 7.18
N GLU A 133 -14.04 -3.95 7.56
CA GLU A 133 -14.40 -5.37 7.67
C GLU A 133 -14.25 -6.10 6.32
N LEU A 134 -14.64 -5.47 5.20
CA LEU A 134 -14.43 -6.04 3.87
C LEU A 134 -12.94 -6.25 3.60
N LEU A 135 -12.10 -5.22 3.80
CA LEU A 135 -10.68 -5.25 3.49
C LEU A 135 -9.92 -6.26 4.37
N THR A 136 -10.08 -6.18 5.68
CA THR A 136 -9.39 -7.04 6.65
C THR A 136 -9.70 -8.52 6.44
N LEU A 137 -10.90 -8.85 5.96
CA LEU A 137 -11.32 -10.23 5.72
C LEU A 137 -11.05 -10.74 4.29
N ASN A 138 -10.86 -9.84 3.31
CA ASN A 138 -10.90 -10.21 1.89
C ASN A 138 -9.88 -9.53 0.96
N TYR A 139 -8.98 -8.67 1.45
CA TYR A 139 -8.04 -7.96 0.57
C TYR A 139 -6.80 -8.81 0.24
N VAL A 140 -5.68 -8.56 0.91
CA VAL A 140 -4.41 -9.24 0.66
C VAL A 140 -4.12 -10.18 1.83
N GLU A 141 -3.80 -11.43 1.47
CA GLU A 141 -3.21 -12.43 2.36
C GLU A 141 -1.84 -12.75 1.78
N ASP A 142 -0.85 -12.96 2.64
CA ASP A 142 0.39 -13.61 2.23
C ASP A 142 0.10 -15.02 1.68
N ASP A 143 1.03 -15.57 0.90
CA ASP A 143 0.83 -16.86 0.21
C ASP A 143 0.51 -18.02 1.19
N ASP A 144 0.95 -17.89 2.45
CA ASP A 144 0.71 -18.85 3.53
C ASP A 144 -0.50 -18.50 4.43
N ALA A 145 -1.19 -17.39 4.16
CA ALA A 145 -2.30 -16.85 4.93
C ALA A 145 -2.01 -16.70 6.44
N MET A 146 -0.77 -16.36 6.81
CA MET A 146 -0.34 -16.09 8.17
C MET A 146 -0.60 -14.64 8.60
N PHE A 147 -0.66 -13.71 7.65
CA PHE A 147 -0.80 -12.27 7.87
C PHE A 147 -1.91 -11.67 7.02
N ARG A 148 -2.73 -10.81 7.63
CA ARG A 148 -3.75 -10.00 6.94
C ARG A 148 -3.55 -8.53 7.26
N PHE A 149 -3.53 -7.66 6.25
CA PHE A 149 -3.45 -6.22 6.48
C PHE A 149 -4.62 -5.73 7.33
N ASP A 150 -4.30 -4.91 8.32
CA ASP A 150 -5.21 -4.33 9.30
C ASP A 150 -5.25 -2.81 9.09
N TYR A 151 -5.98 -2.38 8.06
CA TYR A 151 -6.12 -0.96 7.73
C TYR A 151 -7.04 -0.27 8.73
N SER A 152 -6.50 0.53 9.65
CA SER A 152 -7.33 1.26 10.60
C SER A 152 -8.31 2.23 9.90
N ALA A 153 -9.41 2.58 10.56
CA ALA A 153 -10.34 3.59 10.05
C ALA A 153 -9.63 4.94 9.80
N ASP A 154 -8.70 5.33 10.68
CA ASP A 154 -7.92 6.56 10.52
C ASP A 154 -6.97 6.48 9.32
N PHE A 155 -6.39 5.31 9.05
CA PHE A 155 -5.58 5.07 7.85
C PHE A 155 -6.43 5.19 6.59
N LEU A 156 -7.61 4.58 6.56
CA LEU A 156 -8.51 4.65 5.41
C LEU A 156 -9.01 6.09 5.17
N LYS A 157 -9.32 6.87 6.22
CA LYS A 157 -9.65 8.30 6.10
C LYS A 157 -8.47 9.09 5.52
N TRP A 158 -7.25 8.84 6.01
CA TRP A 158 -6.04 9.47 5.48
C TRP A 158 -5.79 9.12 4.00
N ALA A 159 -5.90 7.85 3.63
CA ALA A 159 -5.65 7.38 2.27
C ALA A 159 -6.73 7.82 1.27
N LEU A 160 -8.00 7.90 1.68
CA LEU A 160 -9.14 8.11 0.78
C LEU A 160 -9.64 9.56 0.73
N LEU A 161 -9.21 10.43 1.64
CA LEU A 161 -9.62 11.84 1.70
C LEU A 161 -8.49 12.85 1.41
N PRO A 162 -7.61 12.66 0.40
CA PRO A 162 -6.64 13.68 0.04
C PRO A 162 -7.28 14.91 -0.61
N PRO A 163 -6.56 16.04 -0.72
CA PRO A 163 -7.05 17.22 -1.43
C PRO A 163 -7.63 16.88 -2.81
N GLY A 164 -8.84 17.35 -3.08
CA GLY A 164 -9.54 17.12 -4.34
C GLY A 164 -10.25 15.76 -4.49
N TRP A 165 -10.24 14.90 -3.45
CA TRP A 165 -10.96 13.62 -3.46
C TRP A 165 -12.42 13.78 -3.90
N LYS A 166 -12.97 12.71 -4.49
CA LYS A 166 -14.36 12.69 -4.97
C LYS A 166 -15.08 11.49 -4.39
N LYS A 167 -16.22 11.74 -3.74
CA LYS A 167 -17.14 10.66 -3.27
C LYS A 167 -17.56 9.72 -4.40
N SER A 168 -17.64 10.22 -5.63
CA SER A 168 -17.95 9.42 -6.81
C SER A 168 -16.91 8.33 -7.09
N TRP A 169 -15.69 8.43 -6.57
CA TRP A 169 -14.59 7.49 -6.80
C TRP A 169 -14.43 6.44 -5.69
N HIS A 170 -15.26 6.44 -4.65
CA HIS A 170 -15.28 5.40 -3.62
C HIS A 170 -16.42 4.41 -3.87
N ILE A 171 -16.17 3.44 -4.74
CA ILE A 171 -17.23 2.65 -5.38
C ILE A 171 -17.33 1.31 -4.68
N GLY A 172 -18.48 1.06 -4.07
CA GLY A 172 -18.86 -0.21 -3.46
C GLY A 172 -19.87 -0.98 -4.30
N VAL A 173 -19.90 -2.30 -4.12
CA VAL A 173 -21.00 -3.16 -4.55
C VAL A 173 -21.65 -3.76 -3.32
N ARG A 174 -22.96 -3.60 -3.20
CA ARG A 174 -23.76 -4.16 -2.10
C ARG A 174 -24.69 -5.24 -2.62
N VAL A 175 -24.98 -6.23 -1.78
CA VAL A 175 -26.07 -7.18 -2.04
C VAL A 175 -27.40 -6.47 -1.85
N ALA A 176 -28.27 -6.49 -2.87
CA ALA A 176 -29.49 -5.68 -2.89
C ALA A 176 -30.47 -6.02 -1.75
N SER A 177 -30.53 -7.29 -1.34
CA SER A 177 -31.48 -7.79 -0.34
C SER A 177 -31.13 -7.43 1.10
N ASN A 178 -29.84 -7.35 1.46
CA ASN A 178 -29.38 -7.12 2.83
C ASN A 178 -28.38 -5.96 2.98
N LYS A 179 -28.08 -5.25 1.88
CA LYS A 179 -27.19 -4.08 1.81
C LYS A 179 -25.74 -4.34 2.21
N LYS A 180 -25.32 -5.61 2.34
CA LYS A 180 -23.96 -5.97 2.72
C LYS A 180 -22.95 -5.58 1.65
N LEU A 181 -21.88 -4.87 2.04
CA LEU A 181 -20.78 -4.52 1.15
C LEU A 181 -19.95 -5.76 0.81
N VAL A 182 -19.76 -6.03 -0.49
CA VAL A 182 -19.10 -7.25 -0.99
C VAL A 182 -17.99 -7.00 -1.99
N ALA A 183 -17.86 -5.77 -2.48
CA ALA A 183 -16.69 -5.34 -3.23
C ALA A 183 -16.47 -3.84 -3.10
N PHE A 184 -15.25 -3.41 -3.30
CA PHE A 184 -14.83 -2.01 -3.25
C PHE A 184 -13.71 -1.74 -4.26
N ILE A 185 -13.68 -0.53 -4.81
CA ILE A 185 -12.55 0.04 -5.55
C ILE A 185 -12.53 1.54 -5.26
N SER A 186 -11.34 2.10 -5.11
CA SER A 186 -11.18 3.53 -4.88
C SER A 186 -10.31 4.20 -5.94
N GLY A 187 -10.55 5.49 -6.14
CA GLY A 187 -9.65 6.40 -6.82
C GLY A 187 -9.46 7.69 -6.03
N ILE A 188 -8.27 8.27 -6.09
CA ILE A 188 -7.94 9.60 -5.57
C ILE A 188 -7.19 10.42 -6.64
N PRO A 189 -7.30 11.75 -6.66
CA PRO A 189 -6.59 12.55 -7.65
C PRO A 189 -5.13 12.70 -7.25
N GLN A 190 -4.24 12.68 -8.24
CA GLN A 190 -2.82 12.96 -8.02
C GLN A 190 -2.20 13.55 -9.29
N ASP A 191 -1.37 14.57 -9.14
CA ASP A 191 -0.49 14.98 -10.22
C ASP A 191 0.73 14.07 -10.25
N VAL A 192 0.87 13.33 -11.35
CA VAL A 192 1.95 12.35 -11.52
C VAL A 192 2.83 12.82 -12.66
N ARG A 193 4.13 12.92 -12.38
CA ARG A 193 5.16 13.14 -13.39
C ARG A 193 5.60 11.80 -13.95
N VAL A 194 5.47 11.66 -15.27
CA VAL A 194 5.99 10.55 -16.07
C VAL A 194 7.03 11.13 -17.02
N HIS A 195 8.28 10.75 -16.81
CA HIS A 195 9.49 11.36 -17.38
C HIS A 195 9.46 12.91 -17.27
N SER A 196 9.17 13.59 -18.37
CA SER A 196 9.13 15.05 -18.49
C SER A 196 7.74 15.66 -18.34
N THR A 197 6.68 14.84 -18.34
CA THR A 197 5.29 15.31 -18.38
C THR A 197 4.61 15.14 -17.03
N VAL A 198 4.08 16.23 -16.47
CA VAL A 198 3.17 16.17 -15.31
C VAL A 198 1.75 16.07 -15.83
N LYS A 199 1.02 15.06 -15.37
CA LYS A 199 -0.37 14.82 -15.76
C LYS A 199 -1.21 14.57 -14.52
N ARG A 200 -2.38 15.23 -14.44
CA ARG A 200 -3.41 14.90 -13.46
C ARG A 200 -3.97 13.52 -13.79
N MET A 201 -3.77 12.57 -12.88
CA MET A 201 -4.24 11.19 -12.99
C MET A 201 -5.12 10.84 -11.79
N VAL A 202 -5.77 9.68 -11.87
CA VAL A 202 -6.39 9.04 -10.71
C VAL A 202 -5.48 7.90 -10.21
N GLU A 203 -5.05 7.96 -8.96
CA GLU A 203 -4.40 6.83 -8.30
C GLU A 203 -5.48 5.83 -7.88
N ILE A 204 -5.44 4.60 -8.42
CA ILE A 204 -6.40 3.54 -8.12
C ILE A 204 -5.81 2.59 -7.09
N ASN A 205 -6.53 2.39 -5.99
CA ASN A 205 -6.14 1.47 -4.93
C ASN A 205 -7.37 0.80 -4.28
N PHE A 206 -7.14 -0.12 -3.34
CA PHE A 206 -8.14 -0.82 -2.53
C PHE A 206 -9.17 -1.63 -3.35
N LEU A 207 -8.78 -2.16 -4.52
CA LEU A 207 -9.63 -3.10 -5.26
C LEU A 207 -9.81 -4.41 -4.49
N CYS A 208 -10.94 -4.55 -3.81
CA CYS A 208 -11.27 -5.69 -2.98
C CYS A 208 -12.56 -6.35 -3.44
N ILE A 209 -12.55 -7.68 -3.55
CA ILE A 209 -13.76 -8.48 -3.79
C ILE A 209 -13.81 -9.57 -2.75
N HIS A 210 -14.98 -9.67 -2.11
CA HIS A 210 -15.26 -10.72 -1.14
C HIS A 210 -14.90 -12.10 -1.70
N LYS A 211 -14.20 -12.94 -0.91
CA LYS A 211 -13.58 -14.20 -1.38
C LYS A 211 -14.55 -15.11 -2.15
N LYS A 212 -15.79 -15.24 -1.66
CA LYS A 212 -16.85 -16.06 -2.29
C LYS A 212 -17.30 -15.57 -3.68
N LEU A 213 -17.03 -14.33 -4.05
CA LEU A 213 -17.37 -13.72 -5.35
C LEU A 213 -16.16 -13.61 -6.28
N ARG A 214 -14.97 -14.04 -5.84
CA ARG A 214 -13.79 -14.11 -6.70
C ARG A 214 -14.03 -15.08 -7.86
N SER A 215 -13.32 -14.86 -8.97
CA SER A 215 -13.48 -15.62 -10.23
C SER A 215 -14.87 -15.50 -10.90
N LYS A 216 -15.73 -14.57 -10.47
CA LYS A 216 -17.03 -14.24 -11.12
C LYS A 216 -16.98 -13.03 -12.05
N ARG A 217 -15.78 -12.57 -12.42
CA ARG A 217 -15.53 -11.41 -13.31
C ARG A 217 -16.12 -10.08 -12.80
N LEU A 218 -16.27 -9.91 -11.49
CA LEU A 218 -16.71 -8.65 -10.90
C LEU A 218 -15.65 -7.54 -10.97
N ALA A 219 -14.36 -7.89 -10.88
CA ALA A 219 -13.25 -6.92 -10.98
C ALA A 219 -13.28 -6.10 -12.30
N PRO A 220 -13.38 -6.72 -13.49
CA PRO A 220 -13.60 -5.99 -14.75
C PRO A 220 -14.75 -4.99 -14.74
N VAL A 221 -15.85 -5.30 -14.04
CA VAL A 221 -17.03 -4.43 -13.97
C VAL A 221 -16.77 -3.24 -13.04
N LEU A 222 -16.10 -3.47 -11.90
CA LEU A 222 -15.61 -2.41 -11.00
C LEU A 222 -14.65 -1.47 -11.70
N ILE A 223 -13.67 -2.00 -12.45
CA ILE A 223 -12.70 -1.21 -13.21
C ILE A 223 -13.42 -0.35 -14.25
N LYS A 224 -14.35 -0.93 -15.03
CA LYS A 224 -15.14 -0.15 -15.99
C LYS A 224 -15.96 0.96 -15.34
N GLU A 225 -16.55 0.70 -14.17
CA GLU A 225 -17.35 1.71 -13.47
C GLU A 225 -16.48 2.82 -12.88
N VAL A 226 -15.30 2.53 -12.31
CA VAL A 226 -14.39 3.58 -11.84
C VAL A 226 -13.90 4.42 -13.02
N THR A 227 -13.46 3.80 -14.12
CA THR A 227 -13.05 4.49 -15.34
C THR A 227 -14.15 5.42 -15.87
N ARG A 228 -15.40 4.94 -15.93
CA ARG A 228 -16.54 5.78 -16.34
C ARG A 228 -16.68 7.03 -15.47
N ARG A 229 -16.50 6.90 -14.17
CA ARG A 229 -16.65 8.01 -13.21
C ARG A 229 -15.48 8.97 -13.21
N THR A 230 -14.26 8.49 -13.45
CA THR A 230 -13.09 9.38 -13.62
C THR A 230 -13.19 10.15 -14.93
N HIS A 231 -13.66 9.50 -16.01
CA HIS A 231 -13.91 10.13 -17.31
C HIS A 231 -14.98 11.22 -17.22
N LEU A 232 -16.06 11.02 -16.45
CA LEU A 232 -17.08 12.05 -16.20
C LEU A 232 -16.52 13.29 -15.48
N GLU A 233 -15.43 13.16 -14.73
CA GLU A 233 -14.72 14.28 -14.10
C GLU A 233 -13.60 14.85 -15.01
N GLY A 234 -13.48 14.36 -16.24
CA GLY A 234 -12.50 14.81 -17.22
C GLY A 234 -11.08 14.24 -17.03
N ILE A 235 -10.92 13.16 -16.24
CA ILE A 235 -9.62 12.51 -16.01
C ILE A 235 -9.62 11.12 -16.66
N PHE A 236 -8.75 10.95 -17.66
CA PHE A 236 -8.73 9.76 -18.53
C PHE A 236 -7.54 8.84 -18.30
N GLN A 237 -6.64 9.21 -17.40
CA GLN A 237 -5.44 8.44 -17.06
C GLN A 237 -5.45 8.07 -15.58
N ALA A 238 -4.85 6.92 -15.28
CA ALA A 238 -4.71 6.45 -13.90
C ALA A 238 -3.35 5.80 -13.67
N VAL A 239 -2.91 5.81 -12.43
CA VAL A 239 -1.76 5.03 -11.96
C VAL A 239 -2.24 3.98 -10.96
N TYR A 240 -1.68 2.78 -11.03
CA TYR A 240 -2.02 1.71 -10.10
C TYR A 240 -0.86 0.73 -9.94
N THR A 241 -0.86 0.00 -8.83
CA THR A 241 0.12 -1.06 -8.57
C THR A 241 -0.54 -2.39 -8.30
N ALA A 242 0.16 -3.47 -8.61
CA ALA A 242 -0.27 -4.82 -8.27
C ALA A 242 0.94 -5.71 -7.92
N GLY A 243 0.73 -6.67 -7.01
CA GLY A 243 1.71 -7.73 -6.74
C GLY A 243 1.66 -8.88 -7.76
N VAL A 244 0.64 -8.91 -8.62
CA VAL A 244 0.53 -9.85 -9.75
C VAL A 244 0.95 -9.15 -11.04
N VAL A 245 1.60 -9.89 -11.93
CA VAL A 245 1.99 -9.37 -13.24
C VAL A 245 0.75 -9.22 -14.14
N LEU A 246 0.47 -7.99 -14.52
CA LEU A 246 -0.48 -7.59 -15.57
C LEU A 246 0.26 -7.05 -16.80
N PRO A 247 -0.37 -7.00 -17.98
CA PRO A 247 0.24 -6.39 -19.16
C PRO A 247 0.18 -4.85 -19.17
N LYS A 248 1.24 -4.12 -19.53
CA LYS A 248 2.67 -4.37 -19.28
C LYS A 248 3.08 -3.45 -18.11
N PRO A 249 3.85 -3.92 -17.11
CA PRO A 249 4.32 -3.05 -16.04
C PRO A 249 5.35 -2.07 -16.60
N MET A 250 5.23 -0.79 -16.22
CA MET A 250 6.24 0.22 -16.60
C MET A 250 7.47 0.17 -15.71
N ALA A 251 7.31 -0.25 -14.45
CA ALA A 251 8.38 -0.41 -13.49
C ALA A 251 8.07 -1.56 -12.54
N THR A 252 9.11 -2.17 -11.98
CA THR A 252 8.99 -3.24 -10.98
C THR A 252 9.96 -2.97 -9.85
N CYS A 253 9.43 -2.92 -8.63
CA CYS A 253 10.22 -2.79 -7.41
C CYS A 253 10.07 -4.05 -6.55
N ARG A 254 11.10 -4.37 -5.77
CA ARG A 254 11.14 -5.48 -4.82
C ARG A 254 11.05 -4.95 -3.40
N TYR A 255 10.31 -5.66 -2.54
CA TYR A 255 10.26 -5.35 -1.12
C TYR A 255 11.55 -5.75 -0.39
N PHE A 256 11.88 -4.98 0.64
CA PHE A 256 12.98 -5.16 1.56
C PHE A 256 12.47 -4.96 2.98
N HIS A 257 13.05 -5.69 3.92
CA HIS A 257 12.61 -5.73 5.31
C HIS A 257 13.79 -5.52 6.26
N ARG A 258 13.63 -4.61 7.20
CA ARG A 258 14.56 -4.38 8.30
C ARG A 258 13.91 -4.75 9.62
N SER A 259 14.44 -5.78 10.28
CA SER A 259 13.88 -6.27 11.54
C SER A 259 14.13 -5.29 12.70
N LEU A 260 13.08 -4.80 13.35
CA LEU A 260 13.18 -3.96 14.55
C LEU A 260 12.99 -4.80 15.83
N ASN A 261 12.16 -5.84 15.75
CA ASN A 261 11.89 -6.80 16.82
C ASN A 261 12.11 -8.25 16.36
N PRO A 262 13.37 -8.70 16.21
CA PRO A 262 13.67 -10.00 15.60
C PRO A 262 13.04 -11.20 16.31
N LYS A 263 12.89 -11.09 17.64
CA LYS A 263 12.25 -12.14 18.44
C LYS A 263 10.79 -12.31 18.03
N LYS A 264 10.02 -11.22 17.96
CA LYS A 264 8.61 -11.29 17.57
C LYS A 264 8.44 -11.72 16.11
N LEU A 265 9.30 -11.26 15.20
CA LEU A 265 9.27 -11.69 13.80
C LEU A 265 9.47 -13.21 13.65
N VAL A 266 10.39 -13.80 14.42
CA VAL A 266 10.58 -15.25 14.40
C VAL A 266 9.45 -15.99 15.10
N GLU A 267 8.94 -15.48 16.22
CA GLU A 267 7.81 -16.10 16.93
C GLU A 267 6.50 -16.06 16.14
N THR A 268 6.35 -15.14 15.20
CA THR A 268 5.17 -14.98 14.32
C THR A 268 5.32 -15.70 12.99
N GLY A 269 6.51 -16.19 12.65
CA GLY A 269 6.78 -16.83 11.35
C GLY A 269 7.14 -15.86 10.23
N PHE A 270 7.13 -14.54 10.48
CA PHE A 270 7.52 -13.52 9.49
C PHE A 270 9.00 -13.64 9.08
N SER A 271 9.85 -14.12 9.97
CA SER A 271 11.27 -14.35 9.69
C SER A 271 11.73 -15.67 10.28
N HIS A 272 12.82 -16.22 9.74
CA HIS A 272 13.38 -17.49 10.21
C HIS A 272 14.84 -17.33 10.65
N LEU A 273 15.27 -18.16 11.59
CA LEU A 273 16.69 -18.27 11.96
C LEU A 273 17.44 -19.04 10.87
N GLY A 274 18.50 -18.44 10.34
CA GLY A 274 19.41 -19.14 9.43
C GLY A 274 20.18 -20.28 10.13
N ARG A 275 20.74 -21.22 9.35
CA ARG A 275 21.38 -22.46 9.83
C ARG A 275 22.46 -22.28 10.92
N ASN A 276 23.08 -21.10 11.04
CA ASN A 276 24.12 -20.79 12.03
C ASN A 276 23.80 -19.58 12.94
N MET A 277 22.54 -19.17 12.98
CA MET A 277 22.07 -17.98 13.71
C MET A 277 21.31 -18.39 14.97
N THR A 278 21.68 -17.85 16.13
CA THR A 278 20.87 -17.96 17.36
C THR A 278 20.01 -16.72 17.52
N MET A 279 18.92 -16.82 18.30
CA MET A 279 18.06 -15.65 18.58
C MET A 279 18.86 -14.47 19.17
N ALA A 280 19.77 -14.75 20.11
CA ALA A 280 20.62 -13.72 20.72
C ALA A 280 21.56 -13.06 19.70
N ARG A 281 22.13 -13.83 18.76
CA ARG A 281 22.97 -13.29 17.68
C ARG A 281 22.15 -12.40 16.73
N MET A 282 20.94 -12.82 16.37
CA MET A 282 20.05 -12.04 15.52
C MET A 282 19.62 -10.72 16.18
N ILE A 283 19.23 -10.76 17.46
CA ILE A 283 18.92 -9.56 18.25
C ILE A 283 20.12 -8.61 18.28
N LYS A 284 21.33 -9.14 18.53
CA LYS A 284 22.56 -8.32 18.52
C LYS A 284 22.86 -7.73 17.15
N HIS A 285 22.67 -8.51 16.08
CA HIS A 285 22.92 -8.07 14.70
C HIS A 285 22.04 -6.88 14.30
N TYR A 286 20.76 -6.92 14.67
CA TYR A 286 19.77 -5.91 14.31
C TYR A 286 19.60 -4.76 15.31
N LYS A 287 20.30 -4.82 16.46
CA LYS A 287 20.26 -3.79 17.51
C LYS A 287 20.55 -2.39 16.92
N LEU A 288 19.70 -1.44 17.29
CA LEU A 288 19.83 -0.02 16.96
C LEU A 288 20.40 0.77 18.15
N SER A 289 20.98 1.94 17.87
CA SER A 289 21.38 2.94 18.88
C SER A 289 20.18 3.39 19.71
N ALA A 290 20.40 3.81 20.96
CA ALA A 290 19.32 4.22 21.85
C ALA A 290 18.63 5.52 21.38
N GLU A 291 19.41 6.48 20.87
CA GLU A 291 18.95 7.81 20.49
C GLU A 291 19.34 8.11 19.05
N THR A 292 18.58 9.00 18.42
CA THR A 292 18.87 9.53 17.08
C THR A 292 20.14 10.40 17.10
N SER A 293 20.87 10.45 15.99
CA SER A 293 22.15 11.17 15.92
C SER A 293 22.15 12.46 15.10
N THR A 294 21.16 12.68 14.23
CA THR A 294 21.13 13.84 13.33
C THR A 294 20.79 15.13 14.07
N PRO A 295 21.70 16.14 14.13
CA PRO A 295 21.41 17.42 14.77
C PRO A 295 20.28 18.16 14.05
N GLY A 296 19.35 18.75 14.82
CA GLY A 296 18.20 19.48 14.26
C GLY A 296 17.03 18.59 13.83
N LEU A 297 17.12 17.27 14.01
CA LEU A 297 16.02 16.34 13.78
C LEU A 297 14.86 16.61 14.74
N ARG A 298 13.66 16.82 14.19
CA ARG A 298 12.42 16.97 14.94
C ARG A 298 11.21 16.52 14.12
N ALA A 299 10.05 16.37 14.78
CA ALA A 299 8.80 16.14 14.08
C ALA A 299 8.47 17.31 13.14
N MET A 300 7.88 16.99 11.99
CA MET A 300 7.38 17.99 11.04
C MET A 300 6.18 18.74 11.63
N GLU A 301 6.17 20.05 11.46
CA GLU A 301 5.11 20.96 11.88
C GLU A 301 4.47 21.67 10.67
N GLU A 302 3.32 22.30 10.88
CA GLU A 302 2.58 23.06 9.85
C GLU A 302 3.44 24.15 9.18
N LYS A 303 4.33 24.79 9.93
CA LYS A 303 5.24 25.84 9.43
C LYS A 303 6.26 25.31 8.41
N ASP A 304 6.54 24.00 8.41
CA ASP A 304 7.57 23.39 7.57
C ASP A 304 7.02 22.99 6.19
N VAL A 305 5.70 22.98 6.00
CA VAL A 305 5.01 22.47 4.79
C VAL A 305 5.60 23.07 3.50
N ASN A 306 5.79 24.39 3.44
CA ASN A 306 6.35 25.05 2.26
C ASN A 306 7.81 24.64 1.99
N GLY A 307 8.61 24.51 3.05
CA GLY A 307 10.01 24.09 2.94
C GLY A 307 10.13 22.64 2.46
N VAL A 308 9.33 21.74 3.05
CA VAL A 308 9.27 20.33 2.67
C VAL A 308 8.75 20.16 1.23
N ALA A 309 7.71 20.90 0.82
CA ALA A 309 7.20 20.84 -0.55
C ALA A 309 8.26 21.22 -1.59
N LYS A 310 9.05 22.27 -1.33
CA LYS A 310 10.15 22.70 -2.20
C LYS A 310 11.26 21.65 -2.25
N LEU A 311 11.71 21.18 -1.09
CA LEU A 311 12.78 20.18 -0.97
C LEU A 311 12.38 18.86 -1.64
N LEU A 312 11.18 18.37 -1.38
CA LEU A 312 10.69 17.09 -1.87
C LEU A 312 10.47 17.10 -3.38
N ASN A 313 9.81 18.12 -3.95
CA ASN A 313 9.64 18.21 -5.40
C ASN A 313 10.98 18.31 -6.14
N LYS A 314 11.94 19.04 -5.57
CA LYS A 314 13.30 19.14 -6.11
C LYS A 314 14.05 17.80 -6.03
N TYR A 315 13.94 17.10 -4.91
CA TYR A 315 14.58 15.80 -4.75
C TYR A 315 13.99 14.77 -5.73
N LEU A 316 12.65 14.70 -5.77
CA LEU A 316 11.90 13.80 -6.64
C LEU A 316 12.07 14.11 -8.12
N SER A 317 12.52 15.29 -8.54
CA SER A 317 12.77 15.60 -9.96
C SER A 317 13.85 14.71 -10.59
N ASN A 318 14.65 14.01 -9.79
CA ASN A 318 15.64 13.03 -10.25
C ASN A 318 15.04 11.65 -10.60
N CYS A 319 13.79 11.40 -10.18
CA CYS A 319 13.01 10.23 -10.55
C CYS A 319 12.33 10.44 -11.92
N GLU A 320 11.89 9.37 -12.56
CA GLU A 320 11.15 9.40 -13.83
C GLU A 320 9.64 9.18 -13.62
N LEU A 321 9.25 8.47 -12.55
CA LEU A 321 7.85 8.33 -12.14
C LEU A 321 7.70 8.86 -10.72
N ALA A 322 7.11 10.04 -10.51
CA ALA A 322 6.99 10.62 -9.17
C ALA A 322 5.75 11.51 -9.05
N PRO A 323 5.16 11.66 -7.84
CA PRO A 323 4.14 12.67 -7.62
C PRO A 323 4.73 14.08 -7.78
N HIS A 324 3.89 15.01 -8.19
CA HIS A 324 4.12 16.44 -8.06
C HIS A 324 3.26 16.95 -6.90
N PHE A 325 3.91 17.38 -5.82
CA PHE A 325 3.20 17.75 -4.60
C PHE A 325 2.91 19.24 -4.52
N GLU A 326 1.64 19.60 -4.31
CA GLU A 326 1.29 20.92 -3.80
C GLU A 326 1.43 20.97 -2.27
N GLU A 327 1.39 22.18 -1.69
CA GLU A 327 1.44 22.34 -0.23
C GLU A 327 0.28 21.64 0.48
N ALA A 328 -0.90 21.61 -0.14
CA ALA A 328 -2.06 20.90 0.38
C ALA A 328 -1.79 19.39 0.48
N ASP A 329 -1.11 18.83 -0.52
CA ASP A 329 -0.74 17.41 -0.53
C ASP A 329 0.29 17.12 0.55
N VAL A 330 1.36 17.92 0.64
CA VAL A 330 2.39 17.76 1.69
C VAL A 330 1.78 17.82 3.09
N ARG A 331 0.90 18.80 3.33
CA ARG A 331 0.18 18.92 4.61
C ARG A 331 -0.64 17.69 4.92
N HIS A 332 -1.40 17.18 3.95
CA HIS A 332 -2.27 16.04 4.16
C HIS A 332 -1.48 14.74 4.36
N TRP A 333 -0.50 14.49 3.50
CA TRP A 333 0.22 13.22 3.42
C TRP A 333 1.35 13.09 4.45
N LEU A 334 2.03 14.18 4.79
CA LEU A 334 3.36 14.10 5.43
C LEU A 334 3.39 14.67 6.85
N ILE A 335 2.40 15.46 7.28
CA ILE A 335 2.29 15.85 8.68
C ILE A 335 1.91 14.63 9.52
N SER A 336 2.65 14.44 10.63
CA SER A 336 2.47 13.30 11.52
C SER A 336 1.03 13.17 12.03
N ARG A 337 0.46 11.97 11.86
CA ARG A 337 -0.82 11.54 12.42
C ARG A 337 -0.56 10.27 13.23
N PRO A 338 -0.68 10.32 14.58
CA PRO A 338 -0.39 9.17 15.43
C PRO A 338 -1.11 7.90 14.97
N GLY A 339 -0.37 6.81 14.79
CA GLY A 339 -0.92 5.53 14.35
C GLY A 339 -1.16 5.39 12.84
N VAL A 340 -0.87 6.43 12.04
CA VAL A 340 -1.05 6.42 10.58
C VAL A 340 0.25 6.77 9.86
N VAL A 341 0.79 7.97 10.07
CA VAL A 341 1.99 8.46 9.37
C VAL A 341 2.83 9.32 10.29
N TRP A 342 4.15 9.24 10.14
CA TRP A 342 5.11 10.07 10.85
C TRP A 342 5.98 10.79 9.83
N GLY A 343 6.08 12.11 9.96
CA GLY A 343 6.95 12.97 9.18
C GLY A 343 7.93 13.69 10.09
N TYR A 344 9.20 13.68 9.71
CA TYR A 344 10.30 14.30 10.43
C TYR A 344 11.11 15.19 9.49
N VAL A 345 11.62 16.28 10.05
CA VAL A 345 12.48 17.24 9.34
C VAL A 345 13.78 17.43 10.09
N VAL A 346 14.82 17.81 9.35
CA VAL A 346 16.08 18.30 9.90
C VAL A 346 16.14 19.80 9.62
N GLU A 347 16.16 20.60 10.68
CA GLU A 347 16.27 22.05 10.61
C GLU A 347 17.70 22.48 10.89
N ASN A 348 18.28 23.26 9.98
CA ASN A 348 19.59 23.87 10.21
C ASN A 348 19.52 24.82 11.42
N PRO A 349 20.35 24.63 12.47
CA PRO A 349 20.28 25.43 13.68
C PRO A 349 20.48 26.94 13.46
N GLU A 350 21.27 27.32 12.46
CA GLU A 350 21.66 28.70 12.15
C GLU A 350 20.69 29.34 11.15
N SER A 351 20.49 28.74 9.98
CA SER A 351 19.64 29.32 8.92
C SER A 351 18.16 29.12 9.14
N LYS A 352 17.77 28.18 10.01
CA LYS A 352 16.37 27.71 10.21
C LYS A 352 15.73 27.09 8.96
N GLU A 353 16.53 26.79 7.94
CA GLU A 353 16.05 26.12 6.74
C GLU A 353 15.92 24.61 6.97
N ILE A 354 14.90 24.02 6.35
CA ILE A 354 14.72 22.57 6.32
C ILE A 354 15.70 21.98 5.31
N THR A 355 16.64 21.18 5.79
CA THR A 355 17.67 20.56 4.95
C THR A 355 17.31 19.14 4.55
N ASP A 356 16.56 18.43 5.39
CA ASP A 356 16.17 17.04 5.15
C ASP A 356 14.75 16.77 5.65
N PHE A 357 14.15 15.76 5.07
CA PHE A 357 12.83 15.26 5.42
C PHE A 357 12.79 13.75 5.23
N PHE A 358 12.09 13.04 6.11
CA PHE A 358 11.68 11.65 5.86
C PHE A 358 10.36 11.34 6.52
N SER A 359 9.71 10.29 6.03
CA SER A 359 8.45 9.81 6.56
C SER A 359 8.30 8.31 6.44
N PHE A 360 7.43 7.76 7.28
CA PHE A 360 6.99 6.38 7.21
C PHE A 360 5.54 6.28 7.69
N TYR A 361 4.79 5.30 7.20
CA TYR A 361 3.42 5.05 7.61
C TYR A 361 3.26 3.68 8.29
N ALA A 362 2.21 3.54 9.09
CA ALA A 362 1.83 2.31 9.74
C ALA A 362 0.93 1.50 8.82
N LEU A 363 1.27 0.23 8.64
CA LEU A 363 0.34 -0.74 8.11
C LEU A 363 0.50 -2.03 8.92
N PRO A 364 -0.22 -2.17 10.05
CA PRO A 364 -0.14 -3.38 10.85
C PRO A 364 -0.80 -4.55 10.12
N SER A 365 -0.41 -5.75 10.53
CA SER A 365 -1.02 -6.99 10.07
C SER A 365 -1.56 -7.79 11.25
N THR A 366 -2.76 -8.33 11.11
CA THR A 366 -3.28 -9.36 12.01
C THR A 366 -2.49 -10.65 11.81
N VAL A 367 -2.02 -11.24 12.92
CA VAL A 367 -1.30 -12.51 12.94
C VAL A 367 -2.29 -13.64 13.19
N ILE A 368 -2.39 -14.55 12.24
CA ILE A 368 -3.38 -15.63 12.26
C ILE A 368 -2.79 -16.86 12.96
N ASN A 369 -3.59 -17.52 13.79
CA ASN A 369 -3.23 -18.78 14.47
C ASN A 369 -1.98 -18.73 15.38
N ASN A 370 -1.64 -17.56 15.94
CA ASN A 370 -0.53 -17.42 16.89
C ASN A 370 -1.04 -17.19 18.33
N ALA A 371 -0.62 -18.03 19.27
CA ALA A 371 -1.10 -17.96 20.66
C ALA A 371 -0.51 -16.79 21.47
N LYS A 372 0.60 -16.19 21.02
CA LYS A 372 1.33 -15.15 21.76
C LYS A 372 1.12 -13.74 21.20
N HIS A 373 1.00 -13.63 19.88
CA HIS A 373 0.95 -12.35 19.18
C HIS A 373 -0.30 -12.30 18.30
N SER A 374 -1.12 -11.27 18.45
CA SER A 374 -2.30 -11.05 17.59
C SER A 374 -2.02 -10.11 16.41
N THR A 375 -0.98 -9.28 16.54
CA THR A 375 -0.70 -8.19 15.60
C THR A 375 0.80 -8.05 15.39
N LEU A 376 1.19 -7.78 14.15
CA LEU A 376 2.53 -7.41 13.73
C LEU A 376 2.52 -5.95 13.26
N ASN A 377 3.27 -5.08 13.93
CA ASN A 377 3.31 -3.67 13.56
C ASN A 377 4.40 -3.45 12.52
N ALA A 378 4.02 -3.15 11.28
CA ALA A 378 4.97 -2.84 10.22
C ALA A 378 4.95 -1.34 9.88
N ALA A 379 6.13 -0.74 9.85
CA ALA A 379 6.34 0.59 9.29
C ALA A 379 6.73 0.44 7.82
N TYR A 380 6.25 1.33 6.96
CA TYR A 380 6.61 1.38 5.55
C TYR A 380 7.30 2.72 5.27
N SER A 381 8.53 2.66 4.75
CA SER A 381 9.24 3.83 4.24
C SER A 381 8.36 4.54 3.22
N TYR A 382 8.13 5.84 3.42
CA TYR A 382 7.28 6.64 2.55
C TYR A 382 8.13 7.61 1.73
N TYR A 383 7.91 8.92 1.84
CA TYR A 383 8.71 9.91 1.15
C TYR A 383 9.86 10.43 2.01
N TYR A 384 10.97 10.75 1.37
CA TYR A 384 12.09 11.45 1.98
C TYR A 384 12.78 12.35 0.95
N ALA A 385 13.55 13.30 1.45
CA ALA A 385 14.38 14.17 0.64
C ALA A 385 15.57 14.66 1.48
N VAL A 386 16.75 14.71 0.87
CA VAL A 386 17.96 15.24 1.51
C VAL A 386 18.52 16.38 0.66
N GLN A 387 19.21 17.32 1.31
CA GLN A 387 19.87 18.40 0.61
C GLN A 387 20.98 17.86 -0.30
N THR A 388 20.95 18.25 -1.57
CA THR A 388 21.92 17.89 -2.60
C THR A 388 22.89 19.06 -2.89
N PRO A 389 24.17 18.79 -3.21
CA PRO A 389 25.15 19.84 -3.56
C PRO A 389 24.99 20.28 -5.03
N ASP A 390 23.85 20.90 -5.36
CA ASP A 390 23.47 21.11 -6.77
C ASP A 390 24.41 22.02 -7.56
N GLU A 391 25.03 23.01 -6.92
CA GLU A 391 26.00 23.89 -7.58
C GLU A 391 27.18 23.09 -8.12
N GLU A 392 27.72 22.16 -7.33
CA GLU A 392 28.82 21.28 -7.76
C GLU A 392 28.34 20.27 -8.81
N LEU A 393 27.15 19.70 -8.63
CA LEU A 393 26.59 18.74 -9.59
C LEU A 393 26.27 19.38 -10.95
N SER A 394 25.90 20.66 -10.97
CA SER A 394 25.58 21.41 -12.20
C SER A 394 26.79 21.59 -13.12
N LYS A 395 28.01 21.56 -12.55
CA LYS A 395 29.28 21.69 -13.30
C LYS A 395 29.65 20.42 -14.08
N ILE A 396 29.08 19.27 -13.73
CA ILE A 396 29.33 18.00 -14.40
C ILE A 396 28.37 17.87 -15.57
N THR A 397 28.87 17.86 -16.81
CA THR A 397 28.02 17.80 -18.01
C THR A 397 27.50 16.41 -18.33
N ASP A 398 28.30 15.36 -18.05
CA ASP A 398 27.91 13.98 -18.30
C ASP A 398 26.86 13.51 -17.28
N LYS A 399 25.78 12.88 -17.78
CA LYS A 399 24.64 12.48 -16.94
C LYS A 399 25.00 11.36 -15.97
N THR A 400 25.83 10.40 -16.40
CA THR A 400 26.20 9.22 -15.63
C THR A 400 27.20 9.59 -14.54
N GLU A 401 28.19 10.41 -14.87
CA GLU A 401 29.14 10.97 -13.90
C GLU A 401 28.42 11.83 -12.87
N ARG A 402 27.48 12.69 -13.29
CA ARG A 402 26.69 13.52 -12.38
C ARG A 402 25.85 12.68 -11.42
N GLN A 403 25.20 11.63 -11.91
CA GLN A 403 24.44 10.69 -11.09
C GLN A 403 25.34 10.03 -10.03
N THR A 404 26.51 9.54 -10.44
CA THR A 404 27.48 8.87 -9.55
C THR A 404 28.02 9.82 -8.48
N ALA A 405 28.33 11.06 -8.86
CA ALA A 405 28.77 12.11 -7.94
C ALA A 405 27.66 12.47 -6.93
N ARG A 406 26.41 12.57 -7.38
CA ARG A 406 25.26 12.83 -6.50
C ARG A 406 25.05 11.67 -5.53
N ASP A 407 25.03 10.43 -6.00
CA ASP A 407 24.86 9.23 -5.15
C ASP A 407 25.94 9.19 -4.06
N SER A 408 27.20 9.45 -4.44
CA SER A 408 28.31 9.51 -3.50
C SER A 408 28.15 10.64 -2.48
N ALA A 409 27.66 11.81 -2.90
CA ALA A 409 27.48 12.96 -2.03
C ALA A 409 26.33 12.80 -1.03
N ILE A 410 25.27 12.09 -1.39
CA ILE A 410 24.09 11.92 -0.52
C ILE A 410 24.13 10.66 0.33
N LYS A 411 24.94 9.65 -0.03
CA LYS A 411 24.92 8.32 0.60
C LYS A 411 25.03 8.39 2.13
N GLU A 412 26.07 9.02 2.67
CA GLU A 412 26.29 9.07 4.13
C GLU A 412 25.15 9.79 4.84
N ARG A 413 24.69 10.91 4.28
CA ARG A 413 23.58 11.71 4.80
C ARG A 413 22.28 10.92 4.83
N LEU A 414 21.94 10.27 3.72
CA LEU A 414 20.72 9.46 3.60
C LEU A 414 20.76 8.24 4.53
N THR A 415 21.91 7.56 4.62
CA THR A 415 22.10 6.44 5.55
C THR A 415 21.93 6.88 7.00
N GLY A 416 22.48 8.03 7.40
CA GLY A 416 22.26 8.60 8.74
C GLY A 416 20.80 8.94 9.01
N LEU A 417 20.12 9.55 8.04
CA LEU A 417 18.70 9.90 8.15
C LEU A 417 17.81 8.66 8.31
N MET A 418 18.04 7.63 7.49
CA MET A 418 17.27 6.39 7.55
C MET A 418 17.61 5.55 8.78
N GLN A 419 18.85 5.64 9.30
CA GLN A 419 19.20 5.06 10.60
C GLN A 419 18.37 5.68 11.73
N ASP A 420 18.17 6.99 11.72
CA ASP A 420 17.31 7.68 12.69
C ASP A 420 15.83 7.34 12.48
N ALA A 421 15.38 7.16 11.24
CA ALA A 421 14.03 6.67 10.94
C ALA A 421 13.75 5.29 11.56
N LEU A 422 14.72 4.37 11.50
CA LEU A 422 14.62 3.04 12.14
C LEU A 422 14.53 3.14 13.67
N ILE A 423 15.27 4.07 14.28
CA ILE A 423 15.24 4.33 15.72
C ILE A 423 13.85 4.86 16.11
N LEU A 424 13.33 5.85 15.39
CA LEU A 424 12.00 6.42 15.64
C LEU A 424 10.89 5.41 15.42
N ALA A 425 10.99 4.55 14.41
CA ALA A 425 10.04 3.46 14.20
C ALA A 425 10.07 2.46 15.36
N ARG A 426 11.26 2.05 15.84
CA ARG A 426 11.38 1.20 17.04
C ARG A 426 10.70 1.86 18.24
N ASP A 427 10.92 3.15 18.44
CA ASP A 427 10.37 3.89 19.60
C ASP A 427 8.84 4.05 19.50
N ASN A 428 8.29 4.04 18.29
CA ASN A 428 6.85 3.93 18.03
C ASN A 428 6.33 2.47 18.01
N SER A 429 7.10 1.52 18.58
CA SER A 429 6.70 0.12 18.75
C SER A 429 6.42 -0.65 17.45
N PHE A 430 7.15 -0.32 16.38
CA PHE A 430 7.17 -1.13 15.16
C PHE A 430 8.09 -2.34 15.30
N ASP A 431 7.68 -3.46 14.69
CA ASP A 431 8.39 -4.74 14.73
C ASP A 431 9.28 -4.96 13.50
N VAL A 432 8.92 -4.35 12.38
CA VAL A 432 9.64 -4.39 11.10
C VAL A 432 9.48 -3.07 10.36
N PHE A 433 10.51 -2.68 9.63
CA PHE A 433 10.51 -1.53 8.74
C PHE A 433 10.68 -2.00 7.30
N ASN A 434 9.70 -1.71 6.45
CA ASN A 434 9.63 -2.14 5.07
C ASN A 434 10.06 -1.00 4.15
N ALA A 435 10.73 -1.35 3.06
CA ALA A 435 11.07 -0.42 1.98
C ALA A 435 10.97 -1.15 0.64
N LEU A 436 10.75 -0.42 -0.45
CA LEU A 436 10.94 -0.92 -1.81
C LEU A 436 12.33 -0.51 -2.32
N ASN A 437 12.88 -1.15 -3.34
CA ASN A 437 14.09 -0.66 -4.03
C ASN A 437 13.80 0.51 -5.00
N LEU A 438 12.98 1.45 -4.55
CA LEU A 438 12.65 2.69 -5.25
C LEU A 438 13.54 3.85 -4.79
N MET A 439 13.54 4.95 -5.54
CA MET A 439 14.37 6.13 -5.29
C MET A 439 15.84 5.73 -5.01
N ASP A 440 16.45 6.33 -4.00
CA ASP A 440 17.83 6.10 -3.59
C ASP A 440 17.94 5.03 -2.48
N ASN A 441 16.93 4.17 -2.32
CA ASN A 441 16.91 3.18 -1.23
C ASN A 441 18.10 2.22 -1.28
N ALA A 442 18.59 1.90 -2.48
CA ALA A 442 19.78 1.07 -2.67
C ALA A 442 21.05 1.64 -2.01
N LEU A 443 21.11 2.96 -1.75
CA LEU A 443 22.28 3.59 -1.14
C LEU A 443 22.42 3.25 0.36
N PHE A 444 21.33 2.90 1.05
CA PHE A 444 21.34 2.64 2.49
C PHE A 444 20.89 1.23 2.87
N THR A 445 20.20 0.49 2.02
CA THR A 445 19.57 -0.79 2.40
C THR A 445 20.57 -1.82 2.91
N GLU A 446 21.71 -2.01 2.22
CA GLU A 446 22.75 -2.95 2.66
C GLU A 446 23.39 -2.50 3.97
N ASP A 447 23.84 -1.24 4.04
CA ASP A 447 24.51 -0.65 5.21
C ASP A 447 23.60 -0.70 6.46
N LEU A 448 22.30 -0.49 6.26
CA LEU A 448 21.28 -0.56 7.30
C LEU A 448 20.66 -1.94 7.47
N LYS A 449 21.19 -2.99 6.85
CA LYS A 449 20.81 -4.41 7.04
C LYS A 449 19.35 -4.72 6.66
N PHE A 450 18.84 -4.06 5.64
CA PHE A 450 17.59 -4.48 5.00
C PHE A 450 17.82 -5.78 4.23
N GLY A 451 17.04 -6.80 4.54
CA GLY A 451 17.03 -8.06 3.81
C GLY A 451 16.04 -8.02 2.64
N PRO A 452 16.35 -8.62 1.49
CA PRO A 452 15.40 -8.68 0.39
C PRO A 452 14.20 -9.58 0.74
N GLY A 453 12.99 -9.09 0.51
CA GLY A 453 11.75 -9.86 0.56
C GLY A 453 11.54 -10.68 -0.71
N ASP A 454 10.50 -11.49 -0.73
CA ASP A 454 10.05 -12.28 -1.89
C ASP A 454 9.03 -11.52 -2.77
N GLY A 455 8.32 -10.56 -2.19
CA GLY A 455 7.33 -9.74 -2.87
C GLY A 455 7.91 -8.73 -3.87
N TYR A 456 7.21 -8.59 -4.99
CA TYR A 456 7.41 -7.53 -5.97
C TYR A 456 6.17 -6.65 -6.07
N LEU A 457 6.37 -5.37 -6.37
CA LEU A 457 5.33 -4.41 -6.68
C LEU A 457 5.54 -3.89 -8.09
N HIS A 458 4.54 -4.08 -8.94
CA HIS A 458 4.56 -3.66 -10.33
C HIS A 458 3.73 -2.40 -10.50
N PHE A 459 4.28 -1.41 -11.20
CA PHE A 459 3.64 -0.12 -11.47
C PHE A 459 3.05 -0.11 -12.88
N TYR A 460 1.87 0.48 -13.00
CA TYR A 460 1.10 0.53 -14.24
C TYR A 460 0.48 1.89 -14.44
N LEU A 461 0.33 2.26 -15.71
CA LEU A 461 -0.46 3.39 -16.14
C LEU A 461 -1.63 2.92 -17.00
N TYR A 462 -2.81 3.46 -16.73
CA TYR A 462 -3.99 3.31 -17.56
C TYR A 462 -4.07 4.47 -18.55
N ASN A 463 -4.30 4.16 -19.82
CA ASN A 463 -4.40 5.10 -20.93
C ASN A 463 -3.18 6.05 -21.07
N TRP A 464 -2.00 5.56 -20.71
CA TRP A 464 -0.74 6.26 -20.94
C TRP A 464 0.32 5.24 -21.35
N ARG A 465 1.04 5.54 -22.43
CA ARG A 465 2.23 4.81 -22.86
C ARG A 465 3.45 5.62 -22.48
N CYS A 466 4.49 4.95 -22.01
CA CYS A 466 5.80 5.53 -21.77
C CYS A 466 6.88 4.45 -21.87
N LYS A 467 8.14 4.89 -21.88
CA LYS A 467 9.28 3.98 -21.71
C LYS A 467 9.27 3.31 -20.33
N ASP A 468 9.91 2.15 -20.25
CA ASP A 468 10.09 1.44 -18.99
C ASP A 468 10.99 2.28 -18.06
N VAL A 469 10.65 2.29 -16.77
CA VAL A 469 11.35 3.05 -15.72
C VAL A 469 12.07 2.07 -14.79
N GLU A 470 13.35 2.34 -14.54
CA GLU A 470 14.14 1.55 -13.59
C GLU A 470 13.60 1.73 -12.15
N GLY A 471 13.70 0.71 -11.30
CA GLY A 471 13.16 0.76 -9.94
C GLY A 471 13.67 1.96 -9.12
N ASN A 472 14.97 2.24 -9.18
CA ASN A 472 15.61 3.41 -8.54
C ASN A 472 15.22 4.77 -9.16
N LYS A 473 14.53 4.78 -10.30
CA LYS A 473 13.93 5.97 -10.93
C LYS A 473 12.44 6.09 -10.63
N VAL A 474 11.85 5.16 -9.88
CA VAL A 474 10.51 5.33 -9.30
C VAL A 474 10.61 6.15 -8.03
N GLY A 475 9.91 7.28 -8.00
CA GLY A 475 9.68 8.13 -6.84
C GLY A 475 8.23 8.14 -6.35
N LEU A 476 7.32 7.38 -6.98
CA LEU A 476 5.94 7.19 -6.51
C LEU A 476 5.87 6.06 -5.48
N VAL A 477 5.41 6.37 -4.27
CA VAL A 477 5.18 5.40 -3.21
C VAL A 477 3.67 5.23 -3.00
N MET A 478 3.18 4.02 -3.26
CA MET A 478 1.76 3.63 -3.13
C MET A 478 1.47 3.05 -1.74
N LEU A 479 0.23 3.22 -1.27
CA LEU A 479 -0.24 2.82 0.07
C LEU A 479 -0.67 1.36 0.20
#